data_AF-A0A6L4Z284-F1
#
_entry.id   AF-A0A6L4Z284-F1
#
_cell.length_a   1.000
_cell.length_b   1.000
_cell.length_c   1.000
_cell.angle_alpha   90.00
_cell.angle_beta   90.00
_cell.angle_gamma   90.00
#
_symmetry.space_group_name_H-M   'P 1'
#
loop_
_entity.id
_entity.type
_entity.pdbx_description
1 polymer ?
#
loop_
_entity_poly.entity_id
_entity_poly.type
_entity_poly.pdbx_seq_one_letter_code
_entity_poly.pdbx_strand_id
1 'polypeptide(L)'
;MIRISEMKNLFPQFTLYKTEPLRKASNKTARTLAYFIILALVPYLVPRVEKYQVLMPSTLTTYWKGDNTKPQSDNQIYLTSNISSTTGINGQLAEKSSLATSDLDNAQIASTKSIHTTGVFNIESNQQVKPGEIEDASGKALEPFFAKLLETETQGGQVKISHYGDSPITNDGITSTVRRNLQDKFGDAGHGYVLIDKPWGWYQHNGVELKPSSGWTNNPIFISRGDKFYGLGAVSFTANALGVTASFNTITEGKATHEVSYFDIYYLAQANGGDLNIEVDGDFYTRLSTASLDGQAHSSFYQVPVIKGQHKLT
;
A
#
# COMPACT_ATOMS: atom_id res chain seq x y z
N MET A 1 -62.80 -22.14 6.72
CA MET A 1 -62.02 -21.88 5.49
C MET A 1 -62.61 -20.64 4.85
N ILE A 2 -61.92 -19.51 4.95
CA ILE A 2 -62.36 -18.21 4.43
C ILE A 2 -61.25 -17.73 3.48
N ARG A 3 -61.62 -17.38 2.25
CA ARG A 3 -60.70 -17.11 1.14
C ARG A 3 -60.08 -15.70 1.29
N ILE A 4 -58.79 -15.61 0.97
CA ILE A 4 -57.91 -14.43 1.05
C ILE A 4 -58.32 -13.28 0.08
N SER A 5 -59.41 -13.44 -0.68
CA SER A 5 -59.85 -12.47 -1.69
C SER A 5 -60.62 -11.25 -1.15
N GLU A 6 -60.94 -11.16 0.13
CA GLU A 6 -61.78 -10.07 0.68
C GLU A 6 -61.06 -9.03 1.57
N MET A 7 -59.73 -9.06 1.72
CA MET A 7 -58.98 -8.04 2.50
C MET A 7 -58.26 -6.97 1.65
N LYS A 8 -58.66 -6.76 0.39
CA LYS A 8 -57.96 -5.84 -0.55
C LYS A 8 -58.46 -4.38 -0.59
N ASN A 9 -59.41 -3.97 0.26
CA ASN A 9 -60.07 -2.66 0.13
C ASN A 9 -59.73 -1.61 1.20
N LEU A 10 -58.57 -1.63 1.87
CA LEU A 10 -58.31 -0.66 2.96
C LEU A 10 -57.15 0.32 2.82
N PHE A 11 -56.22 0.23 1.86
CA PHE A 11 -55.20 1.28 1.68
C PHE A 11 -54.68 1.36 0.23
N PRO A 12 -55.03 2.39 -0.57
CA PRO A 12 -54.34 2.67 -1.82
C PRO A 12 -53.04 3.44 -1.52
N GLN A 13 -52.02 3.28 -2.36
CA GLN A 13 -50.70 3.96 -2.33
C GLN A 13 -49.57 3.26 -1.55
N PHE A 14 -49.20 2.02 -1.90
CA PHE A 14 -47.81 1.55 -1.78
C PHE A 14 -47.49 0.53 -2.89
N THR A 15 -46.70 0.96 -3.88
CA THR A 15 -46.12 0.08 -4.91
C THR A 15 -44.88 -0.59 -4.32
N LEU A 16 -44.98 -1.89 -3.97
CA LEU A 16 -43.85 -2.70 -3.52
C LEU A 16 -43.18 -3.37 -4.73
N TYR A 17 -41.93 -2.99 -5.01
CA TYR A 17 -41.05 -3.74 -5.88
C TYR A 17 -40.76 -5.12 -5.28
N LYS A 18 -40.85 -6.14 -6.13
CA LYS A 18 -40.62 -7.55 -5.85
C LYS A 18 -39.17 -7.77 -5.40
N THR A 19 -38.96 -8.09 -4.13
CA THR A 19 -37.66 -8.58 -3.64
C THR A 19 -37.57 -10.08 -3.87
N GLU A 20 -36.54 -10.51 -4.60
CA GLU A 20 -36.17 -11.91 -4.74
C GLU A 20 -35.81 -12.52 -3.37
N PRO A 21 -36.04 -13.83 -3.14
CA PRO A 21 -35.81 -14.43 -1.84
C PRO A 21 -34.32 -14.51 -1.54
N LEU A 22 -33.90 -13.86 -0.45
CA LEU A 22 -32.58 -14.02 0.15
C LEU A 22 -32.27 -15.51 0.35
N ARG A 23 -31.25 -15.98 -0.37
CA ARG A 23 -30.64 -17.31 -0.25
C ARG A 23 -30.42 -17.63 1.23
N LYS A 24 -31.07 -18.71 1.71
CA LYS A 24 -31.06 -19.19 3.09
C LYS A 24 -29.64 -19.26 3.64
N ALA A 25 -29.21 -18.22 4.35
CA ALA A 25 -27.93 -18.19 5.04
C ALA A 25 -27.91 -19.33 6.05
N SER A 26 -26.86 -20.15 6.00
CA SER A 26 -26.60 -21.19 7.00
C SER A 26 -26.80 -20.62 8.40
N ASN A 27 -27.55 -21.32 9.26
CA ASN A 27 -27.81 -20.92 10.65
C ASN A 27 -26.53 -20.59 11.43
N LYS A 28 -25.36 -21.03 10.97
CA LYS A 28 -24.06 -20.69 11.56
C LYS A 28 -23.66 -19.23 11.26
N THR A 29 -23.81 -18.77 10.01
CA THR A 29 -23.45 -17.40 9.60
C THR A 29 -24.33 -16.35 10.27
N ALA A 30 -25.64 -16.60 10.36
CA ALA A 30 -26.57 -15.72 11.06
C ALA A 30 -26.26 -15.63 12.56
N ARG A 31 -25.89 -16.75 13.19
CA ARG A 31 -25.49 -16.79 14.60
C ARG A 31 -24.18 -16.04 14.83
N THR A 32 -23.18 -16.24 13.96
CA THR A 32 -21.91 -15.51 14.03
C THR A 32 -22.14 -13.99 13.92
N LEU A 33 -22.96 -13.55 12.96
CA LEU A 33 -23.28 -12.13 12.79
C LEU A 33 -24.00 -11.57 14.03
N ALA A 34 -24.93 -12.32 14.60
CA ALA A 34 -25.63 -11.93 15.83
C ALA A 34 -24.67 -11.80 17.03
N TYR A 35 -23.69 -12.71 17.18
CA TYR A 35 -22.69 -12.61 18.23
C TYR A 35 -21.81 -11.36 18.08
N PHE A 36 -21.41 -11.02 16.86
CA PHE A 36 -20.64 -9.79 16.59
C PHE A 36 -21.45 -8.53 16.92
N ILE A 37 -22.74 -8.49 16.54
CA ILE A 37 -23.62 -7.36 16.87
C ILE A 37 -23.81 -7.23 18.38
N ILE A 38 -24.05 -8.34 19.08
CA ILE A 38 -24.21 -8.34 20.54
C ILE A 38 -22.93 -7.84 21.21
N LEU A 39 -21.76 -8.36 20.84
CA LEU A 39 -20.47 -7.92 21.38
C LEU A 39 -20.18 -6.44 21.12
N ALA A 40 -20.55 -5.92 19.94
CA ALA A 40 -20.42 -4.50 19.62
C ALA A 40 -21.35 -3.60 20.45
N LEU A 41 -22.46 -4.13 20.97
CA LEU A 41 -23.43 -3.40 21.80
C LEU A 41 -23.13 -3.47 23.31
N VAL A 42 -22.36 -4.46 23.79
CA VAL A 42 -21.99 -4.59 25.21
C VAL A 42 -21.34 -3.32 25.79
N PRO A 43 -20.41 -2.63 25.09
CA PRO A 43 -19.82 -1.37 25.55
C PRO A 43 -20.80 -0.21 25.79
N TYR A 44 -22.02 -0.30 25.25
CA TYR A 44 -23.07 0.71 25.41
C TYR A 44 -24.03 0.40 26.58
N LEU A 45 -24.02 -0.83 27.09
CA LEU A 45 -24.91 -1.27 28.16
C LEU A 45 -24.20 -1.37 29.52
N VAL A 46 -22.86 -1.39 29.52
CA VAL A 46 -22.06 -1.61 30.72
C VAL A 46 -21.07 -0.45 30.90
N PRO A 47 -21.28 0.46 31.88
CA PRO A 47 -20.45 1.64 32.08
C PRO A 47 -18.94 1.37 32.29
N ARG A 48 -18.58 0.15 32.73
CA ARG A 48 -17.18 -0.25 32.97
C ARG A 48 -16.37 -0.53 31.70
N VAL A 49 -17.00 -0.59 30.53
CA VAL A 49 -16.35 -0.93 29.25
C VAL A 49 -16.59 0.11 28.15
N GLU A 50 -17.04 1.32 28.51
CA GLU A 50 -17.32 2.42 27.58
C GLU A 50 -16.12 2.80 26.70
N LYS A 51 -14.88 2.62 27.20
CA LYS A 51 -13.65 2.85 26.43
C LYS A 51 -13.49 1.96 25.18
N TYR A 52 -14.32 0.93 25.04
CA TYR A 52 -14.32 0.01 23.89
C TYR A 52 -15.52 0.25 22.96
N GLN A 53 -16.24 1.36 23.11
CA GLN A 53 -17.31 1.73 22.18
C GLN A 53 -16.74 1.94 20.78
N VAL A 54 -17.31 1.23 19.81
CA VAL A 54 -16.95 1.37 18.40
C VAL A 54 -17.68 2.59 17.85
N LEU A 55 -16.94 3.55 17.27
CA LEU A 55 -17.56 4.71 16.62
C LEU A 55 -18.52 4.25 15.51
N MET A 56 -19.82 4.39 15.75
CA MET A 56 -20.83 4.14 14.74
C MET A 56 -20.73 5.21 13.64
N PRO A 57 -20.74 4.84 12.35
CA PRO A 57 -20.80 5.82 11.27
C PRO A 57 -22.04 6.70 11.42
N SER A 58 -21.86 8.01 11.28
CA SER A 58 -22.86 9.06 11.55
C SER A 58 -24.17 8.93 10.76
N THR A 59 -24.19 8.09 9.72
CA THR A 59 -25.37 7.75 8.93
C THR A 59 -26.41 6.92 9.71
N LEU A 60 -26.02 6.18 10.75
CA LEU A 60 -26.94 5.39 11.58
C LEU A 60 -27.56 6.18 12.74
N THR A 61 -26.91 7.24 13.20
CA THR A 61 -27.42 8.10 14.29
C THR A 61 -28.60 8.98 13.86
N THR A 62 -28.65 9.38 12.58
CA THR A 62 -29.73 10.22 12.04
C THR A 62 -31.06 9.48 11.92
N TYR A 63 -31.06 8.14 11.88
CA TYR A 63 -32.28 7.35 11.82
C TYR A 63 -32.91 7.09 13.21
N TRP A 64 -32.16 7.35 14.30
CA TRP A 64 -32.59 7.11 15.68
C TRP A 64 -32.92 8.40 16.46
N LYS A 65 -32.42 9.55 16.02
CA LYS A 65 -32.90 10.87 16.47
C LYS A 65 -33.68 11.49 15.32
N GLY A 66 -35.01 11.49 15.44
CA GLY A 66 -35.92 12.06 14.45
C GLY A 66 -35.82 13.58 14.37
N ASP A 67 -34.74 14.08 13.77
CA ASP A 67 -34.55 15.49 13.48
C ASP A 67 -34.61 15.71 11.96
N ASN A 68 -35.74 16.22 11.50
CA ASN A 68 -35.96 16.62 10.11
C ASN A 68 -35.34 18.00 9.89
N THR A 69 -34.02 18.06 9.73
CA THR A 69 -33.36 19.26 9.19
C THR A 69 -32.46 18.87 8.02
N LYS A 70 -32.74 19.49 6.86
CA LYS A 70 -31.98 19.31 5.61
C LYS A 70 -30.51 19.69 5.86
N PRO A 71 -29.52 18.98 5.28
CA PRO A 71 -28.15 19.43 5.36
C PRO A 71 -27.98 20.68 4.48
N GLN A 72 -27.73 21.81 5.14
CA GLN A 72 -27.25 23.03 4.52
C GLN A 72 -25.75 22.85 4.21
N SER A 73 -25.38 23.15 2.97
CA SER A 73 -24.00 23.18 2.50
C SER A 73 -23.22 24.27 3.22
N ASP A 74 -22.11 23.94 3.88
CA ASP A 74 -21.03 24.88 4.13
C ASP A 74 -19.67 24.16 4.05
N ASN A 75 -18.94 24.49 2.98
CA ASN A 75 -17.50 24.32 2.85
C ASN A 75 -16.81 25.14 3.95
N GLN A 76 -15.95 24.53 4.77
CA GLN A 76 -14.65 25.11 5.17
C GLN A 76 -13.67 24.01 5.58
N ILE A 77 -12.64 23.78 4.76
CA ILE A 77 -11.45 23.01 5.11
C ILE A 77 -10.42 24.01 5.63
N TYR A 78 -10.04 23.90 6.90
CA TYR A 78 -8.92 24.63 7.47
C TYR A 78 -7.61 23.93 7.07
N LEU A 79 -6.82 24.59 6.20
CA LEU A 79 -5.42 24.27 5.97
C LEU A 79 -4.59 24.96 7.06
N THR A 80 -3.86 24.21 7.87
CA THR A 80 -2.83 24.78 8.75
C THR A 80 -1.46 24.32 8.27
N SER A 81 -0.78 25.20 7.53
CA SER A 81 0.66 25.14 7.30
C SER A 81 1.35 25.81 8.49
N ASN A 82 2.02 25.03 9.34
CA ASN A 82 2.92 25.60 10.33
C ASN A 82 4.36 25.60 9.78
N ILE A 83 4.70 26.70 9.12
CA ILE A 83 6.08 27.19 9.03
C ILE A 83 6.27 28.10 10.23
N SER A 84 7.14 27.72 11.17
CA SER A 84 7.65 28.65 12.18
C SER A 84 9.15 28.75 12.05
N SER A 85 9.56 29.80 11.35
CA SER A 85 10.85 30.47 11.53
C SER A 85 10.86 31.21 12.87
N THR A 86 11.90 31.02 13.67
CA THR A 86 12.23 31.92 14.77
C THR A 86 13.60 32.56 14.55
N THR A 87 13.54 33.84 14.16
CA THR A 87 14.35 35.01 14.54
C THR A 87 15.14 34.81 15.84
N GLY A 88 16.39 35.25 16.05
CA GLY A 88 17.30 36.14 15.34
C GLY A 88 18.16 36.89 16.38
N ILE A 89 19.40 37.26 16.07
CA ILE A 89 20.08 38.42 16.70
C ILE A 89 20.89 39.15 15.62
N ASN A 90 20.67 40.46 15.58
CA ASN A 90 21.14 41.46 14.61
C ASN A 90 22.66 41.66 14.56
N GLY A 91 23.11 42.18 13.42
CA GLY A 91 24.38 42.88 13.30
C GLY A 91 24.73 43.25 11.85
N GLN A 92 24.06 44.27 11.30
CA GLN A 92 24.50 44.96 10.09
C GLN A 92 25.94 45.46 10.24
N LEU A 93 26.75 45.34 9.18
CA LEU A 93 27.59 46.42 8.66
C LEU A 93 28.01 46.07 7.23
N ALA A 94 27.83 47.03 6.34
CA ALA A 94 28.14 46.97 4.93
C ALA A 94 29.59 47.44 4.64
N GLU A 95 29.99 47.23 3.38
CA GLU A 95 31.05 47.91 2.61
C GLU A 95 32.44 47.26 2.47
N LYS A 96 32.67 46.77 1.23
CA LYS A 96 33.73 47.10 0.24
C LYS A 96 35.24 47.04 0.58
N SER A 97 35.96 46.67 -0.50
CA SER A 97 37.40 46.90 -0.83
C SER A 97 38.38 45.90 -0.19
N SER A 98 38.98 44.96 -0.94
CA SER A 98 40.03 45.03 -1.97
C SER A 98 41.45 45.21 -1.45
N LEU A 99 42.33 44.30 -1.91
CA LEU A 99 43.78 44.39 -2.13
C LEU A 99 44.76 44.06 -0.98
N ALA A 100 45.64 43.10 -1.33
CA ALA A 100 47.08 43.01 -1.06
C ALA A 100 47.52 42.69 0.38
N THR A 101 48.65 42.04 0.67
CA THR A 101 49.69 41.20 0.03
C THR A 101 50.59 40.81 1.21
N SER A 102 51.41 39.74 1.06
CA SER A 102 52.71 39.51 1.73
C SER A 102 52.74 39.38 3.26
N ASP A 103 53.53 38.53 3.91
CA ASP A 103 54.52 37.54 3.51
C ASP A 103 54.92 36.77 4.79
N LEU A 104 55.21 35.47 4.62
CA LEU A 104 56.32 34.70 5.23
C LEU A 104 56.46 34.64 6.77
N ASP A 105 56.32 33.44 7.37
CA ASP A 105 57.46 32.49 7.42
C ASP A 105 57.18 31.18 8.19
N ASN A 106 57.80 30.12 7.66
CA ASN A 106 58.31 28.91 8.32
C ASN A 106 57.41 27.75 8.80
N ALA A 107 57.41 26.72 7.95
CA ALA A 107 58.05 25.41 8.19
C ALA A 107 57.28 24.26 8.90
N GLN A 108 57.55 23.08 8.34
CA GLN A 108 57.43 21.71 8.87
C GLN A 108 56.14 20.92 8.60
N ILE A 109 56.36 19.87 7.80
CA ILE A 109 55.54 18.66 7.66
C ILE A 109 55.35 18.01 9.04
N ALA A 110 54.11 17.92 9.51
CA ALA A 110 53.75 17.06 10.63
C ALA A 110 52.31 16.56 10.48
N SER A 111 52.20 15.26 10.21
CA SER A 111 51.11 14.34 10.61
C SER A 111 49.77 14.98 11.00
N THR A 112 48.75 14.81 10.16
CA THR A 112 47.36 15.09 10.51
C THR A 112 46.95 14.22 11.70
N LYS A 113 46.97 14.85 12.88
CA LYS A 113 46.62 14.25 14.17
C LYS A 113 45.12 13.97 14.14
N SER A 114 44.78 12.68 14.13
CA SER A 114 43.42 12.20 14.32
C SER A 114 42.87 12.79 15.62
N ILE A 115 41.90 13.70 15.53
CA ILE A 115 41.15 14.17 16.69
C ILE A 115 40.08 13.13 16.96
N HIS A 116 40.42 12.18 17.82
CA HIS A 116 39.48 11.28 18.45
C HIS A 116 38.74 12.10 19.53
N THR A 117 37.65 12.75 19.16
CA THR A 117 36.72 13.30 20.15
C THR A 117 35.89 12.14 20.68
N THR A 118 36.35 11.53 21.78
CA THR A 118 35.51 10.69 22.64
C THR A 118 34.52 11.60 23.35
N GLY A 119 33.46 12.00 22.64
CA GLY A 119 32.29 12.61 23.24
C GLY A 119 31.46 11.50 23.88
N VAL A 120 31.47 11.40 25.21
CA VAL A 120 30.47 10.62 25.93
C VAL A 120 29.14 11.36 25.75
N PHE A 121 28.29 10.87 24.84
CA PHE A 121 26.92 11.32 24.73
C PHE A 121 26.13 10.71 25.89
N ASN A 122 25.96 11.48 26.97
CA ASN A 122 24.92 11.19 27.95
C ASN A 122 23.57 11.40 27.26
N ILE A 123 22.90 10.31 26.88
CA ILE A 123 21.51 10.34 26.45
C ILE A 123 20.67 10.34 27.71
N GLU A 124 20.34 11.52 28.23
CA GLU A 124 19.13 11.66 29.06
C GLU A 124 17.93 11.56 28.11
N SER A 125 17.44 10.34 27.86
CA SER A 125 16.26 10.12 27.04
C SER A 125 15.00 10.51 27.83
N ASN A 126 14.72 11.81 27.86
CA ASN A 126 13.41 12.32 28.28
C ASN A 126 12.68 13.03 27.13
N GLN A 127 12.89 12.56 25.89
CA GLN A 127 12.06 12.96 24.77
C GLN A 127 10.84 12.04 24.71
N GLN A 128 9.68 12.62 25.04
CA GLN A 128 8.39 11.96 24.90
C GLN A 128 8.14 11.72 23.40
N VAL A 129 8.37 10.47 22.96
CA VAL A 129 8.18 10.05 21.56
C VAL A 129 6.79 10.46 21.08
N LYS A 130 6.73 11.29 20.05
CA LYS A 130 5.45 11.64 19.40
C LYS A 130 5.12 10.57 18.35
N PRO A 131 3.87 10.08 18.28
CA PRO A 131 3.47 9.19 17.19
C PRO A 131 3.83 9.80 15.83
N GLY A 132 4.64 9.08 15.05
CA GLY A 132 5.18 9.54 13.76
C GLY A 132 6.66 9.95 13.78
N GLU A 133 7.31 9.98 14.94
CA GLU A 133 8.77 10.09 15.02
C GLU A 133 9.43 8.75 14.66
N ILE A 134 10.44 8.80 13.80
CA ILE A 134 11.28 7.65 13.46
C ILE A 134 12.43 7.63 14.46
N GLU A 135 12.51 6.59 15.27
CA GLU A 135 13.68 6.33 16.11
C GLU A 135 14.79 5.72 15.24
N ASP A 136 15.91 6.44 15.12
CA ASP A 136 17.16 5.92 14.57
C ASP A 136 18.25 6.09 15.63
N ALA A 137 18.36 5.09 16.50
CA ALA A 137 19.35 5.09 17.59
C ALA A 137 20.80 5.21 17.08
N SER A 138 21.06 4.84 15.83
CA SER A 138 22.39 4.97 15.21
C SER A 138 22.64 6.36 14.61
N GLY A 139 21.57 7.11 14.32
CA GLY A 139 21.58 8.35 13.54
C GLY A 139 21.99 8.16 12.06
N LYS A 140 22.20 6.92 11.61
CA LYS A 140 22.77 6.58 10.30
C LYS A 140 22.02 5.48 9.56
N ALA A 141 21.00 4.86 10.16
CA ALA A 141 20.33 3.70 9.58
C ALA A 141 19.66 4.02 8.24
N LEU A 142 19.21 5.26 8.08
CA LEU A 142 18.57 5.76 6.86
C LEU A 142 19.51 6.47 5.88
N GLU A 143 20.80 6.65 6.22
CA GLU A 143 21.76 7.33 5.32
C GLU A 143 21.82 6.69 3.92
N PRO A 144 21.92 5.35 3.76
CA PRO A 144 21.98 4.74 2.43
C PRO A 144 20.69 4.93 1.64
N PHE A 145 19.54 4.92 2.32
CA PHE A 145 18.24 5.12 1.71
C PHE A 145 18.11 6.54 1.17
N PHE A 146 18.43 7.55 1.99
CA PHE A 146 18.38 8.96 1.56
C PHE A 146 19.43 9.27 0.48
N ALA A 147 20.62 8.67 0.55
CA ALA A 147 21.62 8.81 -0.50
C ALA A 147 21.09 8.31 -1.85
N LYS A 148 20.38 7.17 -1.88
CA LYS A 148 19.77 6.65 -3.12
C LYS A 148 18.61 7.47 -3.65
N LEU A 149 17.79 8.06 -2.77
CA LEU A 149 16.76 9.01 -3.20
C LEU A 149 17.37 10.27 -3.82
N LEU A 150 18.41 10.83 -3.18
CA LEU A 150 19.10 12.01 -3.68
C LEU A 150 19.79 11.75 -5.03
N GLU A 151 20.41 10.58 -5.18
CA GLU A 151 20.99 10.14 -6.47
C GLU A 151 19.90 10.10 -7.55
N THR A 152 18.73 9.54 -7.25
CA THR A 152 17.62 9.47 -8.22
C THR A 152 17.06 10.86 -8.57
N GLU A 153 16.95 11.75 -7.59
CA GLU A 153 16.49 13.13 -7.81
C GLU A 153 17.45 13.94 -8.68
N THR A 154 18.77 13.72 -8.51
CA THR A 154 19.80 14.55 -9.15
C THR A 154 20.34 13.97 -10.47
N GLN A 155 20.37 12.65 -10.60
CA GLN A 155 20.97 11.94 -11.73
C GLN A 155 19.94 11.12 -12.53
N GLY A 156 18.70 11.02 -12.04
CA GLY A 156 17.70 10.10 -12.57
C GLY A 156 17.95 8.66 -12.13
N GLY A 157 17.10 7.74 -12.59
CA GLY A 157 17.13 6.32 -12.24
C GLY A 157 15.87 5.85 -11.52
N GLN A 158 15.96 4.71 -10.85
CA GLN A 158 14.84 4.11 -10.13
C GLN A 158 15.30 3.57 -8.78
N VAL A 159 14.67 4.02 -7.69
CA VAL A 159 14.75 3.38 -6.38
C VAL A 159 13.57 2.43 -6.21
N LYS A 160 13.84 1.15 -5.99
CA LYS A 160 12.82 0.15 -5.63
C LYS A 160 12.74 0.02 -4.12
N ILE A 161 11.55 0.20 -3.56
CA ILE A 161 11.31 0.17 -2.11
C ILE A 161 10.38 -0.99 -1.78
N SER A 162 10.83 -1.89 -0.91
CA SER A 162 10.03 -3.01 -0.42
C SER A 162 9.56 -2.74 1.00
N HIS A 163 8.24 -2.77 1.22
CA HIS A 163 7.63 -2.65 2.54
C HIS A 163 7.11 -4.01 2.97
N TYR A 164 7.81 -4.66 3.89
CA TYR A 164 7.37 -5.91 4.51
C TYR A 164 6.64 -5.62 5.82
N GLY A 165 5.52 -6.29 6.01
CA GLY A 165 4.65 -6.08 7.16
C GLY A 165 3.57 -7.14 7.23
N ASP A 166 2.60 -6.91 8.09
CA ASP A 166 1.47 -7.79 8.37
C ASP A 166 0.22 -7.38 7.57
N SER A 167 -0.96 -7.85 8.00
CA SER A 167 -2.21 -7.65 7.26
C SER A 167 -2.60 -6.19 6.95
N PRO A 168 -2.30 -5.16 7.76
CA PRO A 168 -2.64 -3.76 7.48
C PRO A 168 -2.09 -3.20 6.16
N ILE A 169 -0.99 -3.75 5.63
CA ILE A 169 -0.42 -3.29 4.36
C ILE A 169 -0.96 -4.08 3.14
N THR A 170 -1.65 -5.20 3.36
CA THR A 170 -2.05 -6.13 2.27
C THR A 170 -3.17 -5.60 1.37
N ASN A 171 -3.96 -4.64 1.85
CA ASN A 171 -4.94 -3.92 1.03
C ASN A 171 -4.34 -2.70 0.32
N ASP A 172 -3.02 -2.50 0.45
CA ASP A 172 -2.27 -1.41 -0.14
C ASP A 172 -2.71 0.02 0.26
N GLY A 173 -3.42 0.20 1.38
CA GLY A 173 -3.82 1.54 1.85
C GLY A 173 -2.63 2.39 2.32
N ILE A 174 -1.87 1.86 3.29
CA ILE A 174 -0.69 2.53 3.86
C ILE A 174 0.41 2.63 2.80
N THR A 175 0.74 1.52 2.14
CA THR A 175 1.81 1.44 1.14
C THR A 175 1.55 2.29 -0.09
N SER A 176 0.30 2.41 -0.57
CA SER A 176 -0.01 3.33 -1.66
C SER A 176 0.14 4.80 -1.25
N THR A 177 -0.14 5.15 0.01
CA THR A 177 0.06 6.51 0.51
C THR A 177 1.55 6.86 0.54
N VAL A 178 2.37 5.97 1.08
CA VAL A 178 3.84 6.13 1.08
C VAL A 178 4.37 6.24 -0.34
N ARG A 179 3.95 5.32 -1.22
CA ARG A 179 4.37 5.31 -2.63
C ARG A 179 4.00 6.59 -3.36
N ARG A 180 2.76 7.08 -3.24
CA ARG A 180 2.36 8.35 -3.88
C ARG A 180 3.18 9.52 -3.36
N ASN A 181 3.36 9.64 -2.05
CA ASN A 181 4.16 10.74 -1.49
C ASN A 181 5.62 10.73 -1.98
N LEU A 182 6.21 9.54 -2.18
CA LEU A 182 7.56 9.41 -2.70
C LEU A 182 7.60 9.65 -4.21
N GLN A 183 6.63 9.18 -4.97
CA GLN A 183 6.52 9.43 -6.42
C GLN A 183 6.28 10.91 -6.73
N ASP A 184 5.41 11.58 -5.96
CA ASP A 184 5.14 13.02 -6.09
C ASP A 184 6.41 13.86 -5.85
N LYS A 185 7.33 13.38 -5.00
CA LYS A 185 8.55 14.09 -4.64
C LYS A 185 9.74 13.75 -5.53
N PHE A 186 9.94 12.47 -5.83
CA PHE A 186 11.16 11.95 -6.48
C PHE A 186 10.93 11.42 -7.90
N GLY A 187 9.70 11.49 -8.40
CA GLY A 187 9.31 10.99 -9.71
C GLY A 187 8.62 9.63 -9.66
N ASP A 188 7.74 9.42 -10.64
CA ASP A 188 6.95 8.20 -10.76
C ASP A 188 7.65 7.16 -11.65
N ALA A 189 8.14 6.09 -11.02
CA ALA A 189 8.80 4.96 -11.68
C ALA A 189 7.88 3.74 -11.87
N GLY A 190 6.56 3.93 -11.79
CA GLY A 190 5.55 2.91 -12.07
C GLY A 190 4.94 2.24 -10.83
N HIS A 191 4.15 1.20 -11.09
CA HIS A 191 3.29 0.56 -10.09
C HIS A 191 4.04 -0.23 -9.00
N GLY A 192 5.17 -0.86 -9.33
CA GLY A 192 5.88 -1.77 -8.45
C GLY A 192 5.41 -3.22 -8.58
N TYR A 193 5.49 -3.97 -7.49
CA TYR A 193 5.28 -5.42 -7.47
C TYR A 193 3.83 -5.78 -7.11
N VAL A 194 3.20 -6.66 -7.90
CA VAL A 194 1.82 -7.14 -7.70
C VAL A 194 1.81 -8.67 -7.70
N LEU A 195 1.00 -9.26 -6.84
CA LEU A 195 0.80 -10.72 -6.79
C LEU A 195 -0.08 -11.19 -7.96
N ILE A 196 0.17 -12.40 -8.44
CA ILE A 196 -0.58 -12.98 -9.57
C ILE A 196 -2.03 -13.34 -9.24
N ASP A 197 -2.31 -13.61 -7.97
CA ASP A 197 -3.64 -13.87 -7.45
C ASP A 197 -3.79 -13.25 -6.04
N LYS A 198 -5.02 -13.25 -5.53
CA LYS A 198 -5.41 -12.75 -4.21
C LYS A 198 -5.38 -13.89 -3.18
N PRO A 199 -4.29 -14.06 -2.41
CA PRO A 199 -4.25 -15.06 -1.33
C PRO A 199 -5.28 -14.76 -0.22
N TRP A 200 -5.75 -13.51 -0.14
CA TRP A 200 -6.83 -13.07 0.74
C TRP A 200 -7.81 -12.19 -0.03
N GLY A 201 -9.09 -12.23 0.34
CA GLY A 201 -10.15 -11.50 -0.40
C GLY A 201 -10.00 -9.98 -0.40
N TRP A 202 -9.19 -9.42 0.50
CA TRP A 202 -8.91 -7.98 0.60
C TRP A 202 -7.55 -7.58 0.00
N TYR A 203 -6.79 -8.52 -0.57
CA TYR A 203 -5.56 -8.16 -1.28
C TYR A 203 -5.90 -7.31 -2.51
N GLN A 204 -5.24 -6.17 -2.62
CA GLN A 204 -5.37 -5.27 -3.76
C GLN A 204 -4.11 -4.44 -3.93
N HIS A 205 -4.04 -3.75 -5.06
CA HIS A 205 -2.94 -2.86 -5.39
C HIS A 205 -3.51 -1.60 -6.06
N ASN A 206 -3.46 -0.47 -5.37
CA ASN A 206 -3.89 0.82 -5.88
C ASN A 206 -3.05 1.18 -7.12
N GLY A 207 -3.73 1.42 -8.24
CA GLY A 207 -3.08 1.64 -9.54
C GLY A 207 -3.22 0.45 -10.49
N VAL A 208 -3.49 -0.76 -10.00
CA VAL A 208 -3.57 -1.95 -10.87
C VAL A 208 -4.88 -2.68 -10.64
N GLU A 209 -5.66 -2.83 -11.70
CA GLU A 209 -6.80 -3.72 -11.71
C GLU A 209 -6.33 -5.17 -11.92
N LEU A 210 -6.35 -5.95 -10.84
CA LEU A 210 -6.01 -7.37 -10.82
C LEU A 210 -7.26 -8.26 -10.96
N LYS A 211 -7.30 -9.03 -12.06
CA LYS A 211 -8.36 -9.99 -12.40
C LYS A 211 -7.79 -11.39 -12.65
N PRO A 212 -7.63 -12.22 -11.60
CA PRO A 212 -7.26 -13.62 -11.70
C PRO A 212 -8.49 -14.50 -12.01
N SER A 213 -8.29 -15.58 -12.77
CA SER A 213 -9.31 -16.62 -12.91
C SER A 213 -9.31 -17.56 -11.70
N SER A 214 -10.33 -18.40 -11.59
CA SER A 214 -10.24 -19.57 -10.70
C SER A 214 -9.14 -20.51 -11.15
N GLY A 215 -8.46 -21.17 -10.21
CA GLY A 215 -7.45 -22.20 -10.49
C GLY A 215 -6.05 -21.89 -9.96
N TRP A 216 -5.84 -20.73 -9.35
CA TRP A 216 -4.62 -20.45 -8.60
C TRP A 216 -4.67 -21.13 -7.23
N THR A 217 -3.62 -21.89 -6.92
CA THR A 217 -3.32 -22.35 -5.56
C THR A 217 -2.26 -21.43 -4.98
N ASN A 218 -2.51 -20.82 -3.83
CA ASN A 218 -1.54 -19.98 -3.13
C ASN A 218 -0.92 -20.71 -1.92
N ASN A 219 0.34 -20.41 -1.66
CA ASN A 219 1.14 -21.05 -0.61
C ASN A 219 1.95 -19.99 0.17
N PRO A 220 1.37 -19.36 1.20
CA PRO A 220 2.03 -18.31 1.96
C PRO A 220 2.97 -18.85 3.05
N ILE A 221 4.04 -18.11 3.33
CA ILE A 221 5.13 -18.54 4.25
C ILE A 221 4.67 -18.88 5.68
N PHE A 222 3.61 -18.25 6.20
CA PHE A 222 3.21 -18.37 7.60
C PHE A 222 2.25 -19.54 7.88
N ILE A 223 1.70 -20.17 6.84
CA ILE A 223 0.84 -21.37 6.96
C ILE A 223 1.57 -22.61 6.44
N SER A 224 2.43 -22.43 5.44
CA SER A 224 2.97 -23.55 4.68
C SER A 224 4.24 -24.17 5.26
N ARG A 225 4.36 -25.49 5.03
CA ARG A 225 5.58 -26.29 5.23
C ARG A 225 6.10 -26.90 3.93
N GLY A 226 5.72 -26.33 2.78
CA GLY A 226 6.09 -26.83 1.45
C GLY A 226 7.58 -26.74 1.13
N ASP A 227 7.90 -26.65 -0.16
CA ASP A 227 9.26 -26.53 -0.70
C ASP A 227 10.05 -25.29 -0.21
N LYS A 228 9.37 -24.33 0.40
CA LYS A 228 9.89 -23.05 0.89
C LYS A 228 10.40 -22.12 -0.21
N PHE A 229 9.99 -22.35 -1.46
CA PHE A 229 10.25 -21.43 -2.56
C PHE A 229 9.15 -20.37 -2.56
N TYR A 230 9.44 -19.25 -1.89
CA TYR A 230 8.56 -18.09 -1.86
C TYR A 230 9.10 -16.99 -2.75
N GLY A 231 8.21 -16.34 -3.51
CA GLY A 231 8.57 -15.12 -4.25
C GLY A 231 8.74 -13.91 -3.33
N LEU A 232 9.00 -12.74 -3.91
CA LEU A 232 9.20 -11.48 -3.19
C LEU A 232 8.04 -11.14 -2.23
N GLY A 233 6.81 -11.55 -2.57
CA GLY A 233 5.63 -11.37 -1.74
C GLY A 233 5.47 -12.34 -0.55
N ALA A 234 6.46 -13.19 -0.28
CA ALA A 234 6.40 -14.25 0.75
C ALA A 234 5.24 -15.26 0.55
N VAL A 235 4.84 -15.45 -0.70
CA VAL A 235 3.82 -16.40 -1.17
C VAL A 235 4.26 -16.95 -2.51
N SER A 236 3.98 -18.23 -2.76
CA SER A 236 4.06 -18.82 -4.10
C SER A 236 2.67 -19.14 -4.63
N PHE A 237 2.56 -19.16 -5.96
CA PHE A 237 1.31 -19.43 -6.66
C PHE A 237 1.55 -20.49 -7.73
N THR A 238 0.62 -21.44 -7.82
CA THR A 238 0.66 -22.51 -8.81
C THR A 238 -0.69 -22.59 -9.50
N ALA A 239 -0.69 -22.52 -10.83
CA ALA A 239 -1.87 -22.83 -11.62
C ALA A 239 -2.17 -24.34 -11.51
N ASN A 240 -3.38 -24.70 -11.09
CA ASN A 240 -3.78 -26.09 -10.87
C ASN A 240 -4.36 -26.78 -12.12
N ALA A 241 -4.52 -26.03 -13.22
CA ALA A 241 -5.09 -26.51 -14.47
C ALA A 241 -4.58 -25.66 -15.66
N LEU A 242 -4.76 -26.19 -16.87
CA LEU A 242 -4.55 -25.43 -18.10
C LEU A 242 -5.62 -24.33 -18.24
N GLY A 243 -5.24 -23.18 -18.81
CA GLY A 243 -6.16 -22.06 -19.04
C GLY A 243 -6.46 -21.19 -17.82
N VAL A 244 -5.71 -21.37 -16.73
CA VAL A 244 -5.72 -20.43 -15.59
C VAL A 244 -5.01 -19.14 -16.01
N THR A 245 -5.65 -17.99 -15.80
CA THR A 245 -5.16 -16.68 -16.24
C THR A 245 -5.05 -15.71 -15.07
N ALA A 246 -4.22 -14.68 -15.24
CA ALA A 246 -4.22 -13.51 -14.37
C ALA A 246 -3.99 -12.26 -15.21
N SER A 247 -4.92 -11.31 -15.16
CA SER A 247 -4.77 -10.06 -15.89
C SER A 247 -4.52 -8.87 -14.97
N PHE A 248 -3.66 -7.97 -15.44
CA PHE A 248 -3.21 -6.77 -14.76
C PHE A 248 -3.41 -5.60 -15.70
N ASN A 249 -4.29 -4.69 -15.35
CA ASN A 249 -4.58 -3.51 -16.15
C ASN A 249 -4.22 -2.26 -15.37
N THR A 250 -3.55 -1.30 -16.03
CA THR A 250 -3.40 0.05 -15.49
C THR A 250 -4.78 0.67 -15.29
N ILE A 251 -5.03 1.33 -14.16
CA ILE A 251 -6.31 2.02 -13.95
C ILE A 251 -6.44 3.23 -14.88
N THR A 252 -7.67 3.57 -15.25
CA THR A 252 -7.98 4.71 -16.14
C THR A 252 -8.32 6.00 -15.38
N GLU A 253 -8.58 5.90 -14.08
CA GLU A 253 -9.02 7.01 -13.24
C GLU A 253 -8.35 6.95 -11.86
N GLY A 254 -8.29 8.09 -11.17
CA GLY A 254 -7.70 8.19 -9.84
C GLY A 254 -6.25 8.71 -9.86
N LYS A 255 -5.67 8.85 -8.66
CA LYS A 255 -4.37 9.52 -8.45
C LYS A 255 -3.14 8.61 -8.60
N ALA A 256 -3.33 7.30 -8.76
CA ALA A 256 -2.20 6.42 -9.01
C ALA A 256 -1.72 6.60 -10.45
N THR A 257 -0.51 6.14 -10.74
CA THR A 257 0.02 6.10 -12.11
C THR A 257 -0.88 5.32 -13.04
N HIS A 258 -0.96 5.73 -14.31
CA HIS A 258 -1.77 5.06 -15.34
C HIS A 258 -0.89 4.46 -16.43
N GLU A 259 0.43 4.51 -16.28
CA GLU A 259 1.36 4.17 -17.36
C GLU A 259 2.37 3.11 -16.91
N VAL A 260 2.72 2.24 -17.84
CA VAL A 260 3.81 1.28 -17.73
C VAL A 260 4.67 1.36 -18.99
N SER A 261 5.92 0.95 -18.88
CA SER A 261 6.84 0.80 -20.03
C SER A 261 7.38 -0.62 -20.18
N TYR A 262 7.13 -1.48 -19.19
CA TYR A 262 7.42 -2.91 -19.24
C TYR A 262 6.66 -3.63 -18.12
N PHE A 263 6.54 -4.95 -18.26
CA PHE A 263 6.12 -5.86 -17.20
C PHE A 263 7.25 -6.85 -16.91
N ASP A 264 7.56 -7.08 -15.63
CA ASP A 264 8.45 -8.15 -15.20
C ASP A 264 7.63 -9.30 -14.62
N ILE A 265 7.71 -10.48 -15.26
CA ILE A 265 7.02 -11.70 -14.81
C ILE A 265 8.04 -12.56 -14.07
N TYR A 266 7.92 -12.66 -12.75
CA TYR A 266 8.76 -13.51 -11.92
C TYR A 266 8.18 -14.91 -11.80
N TYR A 267 9.01 -15.93 -11.97
CA TYR A 267 8.59 -17.33 -11.88
C TYR A 267 9.69 -18.22 -11.32
N LEU A 268 9.30 -19.40 -10.83
CA LEU A 268 10.23 -20.47 -10.46
C LEU A 268 10.44 -21.36 -11.68
N ALA A 269 11.66 -21.38 -12.22
CA ALA A 269 12.05 -22.36 -13.21
C ALA A 269 12.31 -23.71 -12.53
N GLN A 270 11.74 -24.82 -13.04
CA GLN A 270 11.87 -26.15 -12.43
C GLN A 270 11.71 -27.28 -13.44
N ALA A 271 12.19 -28.50 -13.15
CA ALA A 271 12.21 -29.63 -14.11
C ALA A 271 10.86 -29.89 -14.81
N ASN A 272 9.74 -29.73 -14.10
CA ASN A 272 8.38 -29.95 -14.62
C ASN A 272 7.59 -28.63 -14.74
N GLY A 273 8.27 -27.53 -15.05
CA GLY A 273 7.63 -26.24 -15.27
C GLY A 273 6.63 -26.29 -16.43
N GLY A 274 5.52 -25.57 -16.29
CA GLY A 274 4.53 -25.42 -17.35
C GLY A 274 4.89 -24.30 -18.32
N ASP A 275 3.96 -23.99 -19.21
CA ASP A 275 4.07 -22.87 -20.13
C ASP A 275 3.00 -21.80 -19.84
N LEU A 276 3.38 -20.55 -20.07
CA LEU A 276 2.55 -19.36 -19.94
C LEU A 276 2.43 -18.73 -21.33
N ASN A 277 1.21 -18.46 -21.79
CA ASN A 277 1.01 -17.51 -22.87
C ASN A 277 0.97 -16.12 -22.24
N ILE A 278 1.63 -15.16 -22.88
CA ILE A 278 1.65 -13.77 -22.48
C ILE A 278 0.91 -12.99 -23.54
N GLU A 279 -0.07 -12.21 -23.12
CA GLU A 279 -0.83 -11.31 -23.98
C GLU A 279 -0.67 -9.87 -23.50
N VAL A 280 -0.49 -8.94 -24.44
CA VAL A 280 -0.46 -7.49 -24.19
C VAL A 280 -1.63 -6.88 -24.95
N ASP A 281 -2.52 -6.20 -24.24
CA ASP A 281 -3.72 -5.55 -24.79
C ASP A 281 -4.65 -6.50 -25.57
N GLY A 282 -4.59 -7.79 -25.25
CA GLY A 282 -5.37 -8.86 -25.90
C GLY A 282 -4.70 -9.48 -27.11
N ASP A 283 -3.54 -8.97 -27.53
CA ASP A 283 -2.73 -9.56 -28.59
C ASP A 283 -1.70 -10.53 -28.00
N PHE A 284 -1.55 -11.69 -28.64
CA PHE A 284 -0.53 -12.67 -28.26
C PHE A 284 0.87 -12.06 -28.42
N TYR A 285 1.64 -12.05 -27.33
CA TYR A 285 3.00 -11.54 -27.30
C TYR A 285 4.02 -12.68 -27.44
N THR A 286 3.97 -13.67 -26.54
CA THR A 286 4.88 -14.84 -26.60
C THR A 286 4.39 -16.00 -25.74
N ARG A 287 5.01 -17.17 -25.91
CA ARG A 287 4.90 -18.29 -24.99
C ARG A 287 6.20 -18.42 -24.19
N LEU A 288 6.09 -18.41 -22.87
CA LEU A 288 7.19 -18.54 -21.92
C LEU A 288 7.13 -19.92 -21.26
N SER A 289 8.22 -20.70 -21.37
CA SER A 289 8.35 -21.94 -20.60
C SER A 289 8.94 -21.66 -19.23
N THR A 290 8.38 -22.28 -18.20
CA THR A 290 8.91 -22.26 -16.83
C THR A 290 9.73 -23.52 -16.51
N ALA A 291 10.03 -24.36 -17.51
CA ALA A 291 10.88 -25.52 -17.33
C ALA A 291 12.35 -25.13 -17.11
N SER A 292 13.04 -25.77 -16.16
CA SER A 292 14.50 -25.65 -16.04
C SER A 292 15.22 -26.67 -16.92
N LEU A 293 16.22 -26.21 -17.68
CA LEU A 293 17.00 -27.06 -18.59
C LEU A 293 17.92 -28.05 -17.86
N ASP A 294 18.40 -27.70 -16.67
CA ASP A 294 19.25 -28.54 -15.83
C ASP A 294 18.47 -29.35 -14.77
N GLY A 295 17.14 -29.20 -14.78
CA GLY A 295 16.23 -29.81 -13.81
C GLY A 295 16.25 -29.19 -12.41
N GLN A 296 17.13 -28.23 -12.12
CA GLN A 296 17.23 -27.59 -10.82
C GLN A 296 16.27 -26.40 -10.70
N ALA A 297 15.65 -26.29 -9.52
CA ALA A 297 14.75 -25.18 -9.22
C ALA A 297 15.54 -23.88 -9.00
N HIS A 298 15.18 -22.81 -9.71
CA HIS A 298 15.80 -21.49 -9.54
C HIS A 298 14.83 -20.35 -9.87
N SER A 299 15.05 -19.18 -9.27
CA SER A 299 14.28 -17.97 -9.58
C SER A 299 14.65 -17.45 -10.96
N SER A 300 13.64 -17.07 -11.75
CA SER A 300 13.81 -16.44 -13.05
C SER A 300 12.78 -15.33 -13.25
N PHE A 301 13.00 -14.49 -14.26
CA PHE A 301 12.03 -13.51 -14.70
C PHE A 301 12.05 -13.34 -16.21
N TYR A 302 10.93 -12.88 -16.76
CA TYR A 302 10.80 -12.50 -18.16
C TYR A 302 10.25 -11.08 -18.26
N GLN A 303 10.95 -10.23 -19.00
CA GLN A 303 10.52 -8.85 -19.20
C GLN A 303 9.76 -8.70 -20.52
N VAL A 304 8.61 -8.02 -20.45
CA VAL A 304 7.75 -7.69 -21.58
C VAL A 304 7.80 -6.17 -21.76
N PRO A 305 8.69 -5.63 -22.62
CA PRO A 305 8.71 -4.21 -22.92
C PRO A 305 7.45 -3.80 -23.68
N VAL A 306 6.92 -2.63 -23.35
CA VAL A 306 5.77 -2.01 -24.03
C VAL A 306 6.08 -0.54 -24.31
N ILE A 307 5.37 0.05 -25.27
CA ILE A 307 5.42 1.52 -25.43
C ILE A 307 4.93 2.13 -24.12
N LYS A 308 5.50 3.25 -23.68
CA LYS A 308 5.03 3.88 -22.45
C LYS A 308 3.56 4.29 -22.58
N GLY A 309 2.69 3.74 -21.75
CA GLY A 309 1.26 4.01 -21.81
C GLY A 309 0.41 3.10 -20.93
N GLN A 310 -0.91 3.20 -21.09
CA GLN A 310 -1.88 2.31 -20.47
C GLN A 310 -1.85 0.95 -21.17
N HIS A 311 -1.66 -0.11 -20.40
CA HIS A 311 -1.57 -1.47 -20.93
C HIS A 311 -2.23 -2.48 -20.00
N LYS A 312 -2.72 -3.55 -20.62
CA LYS A 312 -3.18 -4.76 -19.95
C LYS A 312 -2.25 -5.93 -20.27
N LEU A 313 -1.67 -6.55 -19.25
CA LEU A 313 -1.01 -7.85 -19.35
C LEU A 313 -2.01 -8.95 -18.98
N THR A 314 -2.04 -10.07 -19.71
CA THR A 314 -2.78 -11.29 -19.34
C THR A 314 -1.89 -12.53 -19.46
#